data_AF-A0ABD6P174-F1
#
_entry.id   AF-A0ABD6P174-F1
#
_cell.length_a   1.000
_cell.length_b   1.000
_cell.length_c   1.000
_cell.angle_alpha   90.00
_cell.angle_beta   90.00
_cell.angle_gamma   90.00
#
_symmetry.space_group_name_H-M   'P 1'
#
loop_
_entity.id
_entity.type
_entity.pdbx_description
1 polymer ?
#
loop_
_entity_poly.entity_id
_entity_poly.type
_entity_poly.pdbx_seq_one_letter_code
_entity_poly.pdbx_strand_id
1 'polypeptide(L)'
;MTSGDGSHDGTVERGEGDDYDLLTFDEVRARLAELLAAEKDELARLVRQAGPDPARVRRLEERIAQLESSAARYRDLARTNEAFARRFGPNGLAPPDADAPRWT
;
A
#
# COMPACT_ATOMS: atom_id res chain seq x y z
N MET A 1 20.42 -35.46 31.87
CA MET A 1 20.84 -35.11 30.50
C MET A 1 19.71 -34.36 29.83
N THR A 2 20.00 -33.12 29.46
CA THR A 2 19.28 -32.19 28.54
C THR A 2 17.84 -31.79 28.89
N SER A 3 17.70 -30.78 29.77
CA SER A 3 16.61 -29.81 29.66
C SER A 3 16.99 -28.84 28.53
N GLY A 4 16.22 -28.82 27.44
CA GLY A 4 16.36 -27.84 26.36
C GLY A 4 15.67 -26.55 26.75
N ASP A 5 16.44 -25.59 27.24
CA ASP A 5 16.07 -24.18 27.31
C ASP A 5 16.12 -23.61 25.89
N GLY A 6 14.93 -23.41 25.31
CA GLY A 6 14.73 -22.66 24.07
C GLY A 6 14.19 -21.29 24.40
N SER A 7 15.00 -20.44 25.01
CA SER A 7 14.74 -19.00 25.11
C SER A 7 14.62 -18.40 23.71
N HIS A 8 13.39 -18.21 23.25
CA HIS A 8 13.08 -17.29 22.16
C HIS A 8 13.16 -15.86 22.70
N ASP A 9 14.38 -15.39 22.95
CA ASP A 9 14.64 -13.96 23.11
C ASP A 9 14.63 -13.32 21.72
N GLY A 10 13.41 -13.06 21.23
CA GLY A 10 13.15 -12.34 19.98
C GLY A 10 13.30 -10.84 20.15
N THR A 11 14.35 -10.37 20.84
CA THR A 11 14.68 -8.95 20.88
C THR A 11 15.30 -8.58 19.53
N VAL A 12 14.45 -8.16 18.59
CA VAL A 12 14.90 -7.49 17.37
C VAL A 12 15.44 -6.14 17.80
N GLU A 13 16.75 -6.07 18.06
CA GLU A 13 17.46 -4.82 18.33
C GLU A 13 17.12 -3.83 17.21
N ARG A 14 16.29 -2.82 17.53
CA ARG A 14 15.96 -1.75 16.59
C ARG A 14 17.26 -1.00 16.32
N GLY A 15 17.85 -1.21 15.15
CA GLY A 15 19.02 -0.46 14.70
C GLY A 15 18.73 1.04 14.82
N GLU A 16 19.66 1.77 15.43
CA GLU A 16 19.53 3.19 15.79
C GLU A 16 19.36 4.14 14.58
N GLY A 17 19.34 3.60 13.35
CA GLY A 17 19.11 4.30 12.08
C GLY A 17 18.03 3.69 11.18
N ASP A 18 17.08 2.94 11.75
CA ASP A 18 15.88 2.45 11.03
C ASP A 18 14.73 3.48 11.14
N ASP A 19 15.02 4.74 10.86
CA ASP A 19 14.02 5.79 10.62
C ASP A 19 13.50 5.67 9.18
N TYR A 20 12.64 4.67 8.95
CA TYR A 20 11.93 4.59 7.69
C TYR A 20 11.01 5.82 7.56
N ASP A 21 11.36 6.74 6.66
CA ASP A 21 10.46 7.77 6.15
C ASP A 21 9.28 7.07 5.44
N LEU A 22 8.26 6.74 6.22
CA LEU A 22 7.09 6.04 5.72
C LEU A 22 6.35 6.98 4.77
N LEU A 23 6.15 6.51 3.54
CA LEU A 23 5.33 7.20 2.57
C LEU A 23 3.94 7.46 3.15
N THR A 24 3.48 8.68 3.00
CA THR A 24 2.08 9.03 3.25
C THR A 24 1.18 8.23 2.32
N PHE A 25 -0.09 8.14 2.70
CA PHE A 25 -1.09 7.44 1.92
C PHE A 25 -1.17 7.92 0.45
N ASP A 26 -1.10 9.24 0.23
CA ASP A 26 -1.14 9.82 -1.11
C ASP A 26 0.15 9.54 -1.90
N GLU A 27 1.31 9.52 -1.24
CA GLU A 27 2.57 9.14 -1.87
C GLU A 27 2.56 7.67 -2.28
N VAL A 28 2.03 6.77 -1.45
CA VAL A 28 1.88 5.35 -1.83
C VAL A 28 0.93 5.22 -3.04
N ARG A 29 -0.18 5.96 -3.05
CA ARG A 29 -1.13 5.95 -4.17
C ARG A 29 -0.48 6.45 -5.47
N ALA A 30 0.27 7.54 -5.41
CA ALA A 30 1.02 8.07 -6.55
C ALA A 30 2.06 7.04 -7.04
N ARG A 31 2.82 6.45 -6.11
CA ARG A 31 3.81 5.44 -6.42
C ARG A 31 3.21 4.19 -7.07
N LEU A 32 2.06 3.73 -6.60
CA LEU A 32 1.34 2.59 -7.21
C LEU A 32 0.91 2.91 -8.65
N ALA A 33 0.46 4.14 -8.91
CA ALA A 33 0.06 4.56 -10.25
C ALA A 33 1.27 4.60 -11.22
N GLU A 34 2.41 5.12 -10.78
CA GLU A 34 3.66 5.12 -11.55
C GLU A 34 4.12 3.71 -11.89
N LEU A 35 4.17 2.82 -10.89
CA LEU A 35 4.57 1.43 -11.09
C LEU A 35 3.63 0.72 -12.06
N LEU A 36 2.32 0.91 -11.92
CA LEU A 36 1.34 0.30 -12.81
C LEU A 36 1.51 0.78 -14.26
N ALA A 37 1.76 2.07 -14.48
CA ALA A 37 2.02 2.61 -15.80
C ALA A 37 3.29 2.02 -16.41
N ALA A 38 4.38 1.96 -15.64
CA ALA A 38 5.66 1.40 -16.09
C ALA A 38 5.54 -0.09 -16.49
N GLU A 39 4.85 -0.91 -15.69
CA GLU A 39 4.67 -2.33 -15.99
C GLU A 39 3.78 -2.55 -17.22
N LYS A 40 2.74 -1.72 -17.41
CA LYS A 40 1.89 -1.75 -18.62
C LYS A 40 2.66 -1.36 -19.87
N ASP A 41 3.50 -0.33 -19.79
CA ASP A 41 4.35 0.10 -20.90
C ASP A 41 5.36 -0.99 -21.28
N GLU A 42 5.94 -1.66 -20.29
CA GLU A 42 6.87 -2.75 -20.52
C GLU A 42 6.18 -3.98 -21.14
N LEU A 43 4.99 -4.34 -20.66
CA LEU A 43 4.19 -5.39 -21.29
C LEU A 43 3.86 -5.04 -22.74
N ALA A 44 3.44 -3.80 -23.00
CA ALA A 44 3.13 -3.33 -24.35
C ALA A 44 4.37 -3.36 -25.26
N ARG A 45 5.55 -3.00 -24.74
CA ARG A 45 6.82 -3.11 -25.47
C ARG A 45 7.15 -4.57 -25.77
N LEU A 46 7.00 -5.46 -24.80
CA LEU A 46 7.33 -6.87 -24.93
C LEU A 46 6.46 -7.56 -25.99
N VAL A 47 5.14 -7.35 -25.96
CA VAL A 47 4.19 -7.96 -26.90
C VAL A 47 4.43 -7.53 -28.35
N ARG A 48 5.06 -6.37 -28.59
CA ARG A 48 5.42 -5.91 -29.95
C ARG A 48 6.69 -6.54 -30.51
N GLN A 49 7.47 -7.27 -29.70
CA GLN A 49 8.68 -7.93 -30.17
C GLN A 49 8.34 -9.17 -31.00
N ALA A 50 9.19 -9.51 -31.97
CA ALA A 50 9.05 -10.76 -32.72
C ALA A 50 9.44 -11.94 -31.83
N GLY A 51 8.47 -12.79 -31.48
CA GLY A 51 8.67 -13.93 -30.60
C GLY A 51 8.87 -13.53 -29.12
N PRO A 52 7.89 -12.88 -28.48
CA PRO A 52 8.00 -12.49 -27.09
C PRO A 52 8.10 -13.71 -26.17
N ASP A 53 8.93 -13.64 -25.13
CA ASP A 53 9.01 -14.68 -24.10
C ASP A 53 7.66 -14.79 -23.36
N PRO A 54 6.90 -15.89 -23.54
CA PRO A 54 5.58 -16.04 -22.93
C PRO A 54 5.64 -16.10 -21.40
N ALA A 55 6.75 -16.58 -20.82
CA ALA A 55 6.91 -16.61 -19.37
C ALA A 55 7.10 -15.20 -18.80
N ARG A 56 7.82 -14.32 -19.51
CA ARG A 56 7.97 -12.91 -19.12
C ARG A 56 6.68 -12.13 -19.28
N VAL A 57 5.93 -12.36 -20.37
CA VAL A 57 4.58 -11.78 -20.56
C VAL A 57 3.68 -12.13 -19.38
N ARG A 58 3.59 -13.43 -19.04
CA ARG A 58 2.74 -13.87 -17.92
C ARG A 58 3.14 -13.26 -16.57
N ARG A 59 4.44 -13.16 -16.27
CA ARG A 59 4.91 -12.51 -15.03
C ARG A 59 4.52 -11.04 -14.95
N LEU A 60 4.61 -10.31 -16.08
CA LEU A 60 4.19 -8.91 -16.14
C LEU A 60 2.68 -8.77 -15.94
N GLU A 61 1.87 -9.63 -16.59
CA GLU A 61 0.42 -9.67 -16.41
C GLU A 61 0.03 -9.94 -14.95
N GLU A 62 0.65 -10.95 -14.32
CA GLU A 62 0.44 -11.29 -12.90
C GLU A 62 0.79 -10.10 -12.00
N ARG A 63 1.91 -9.41 -12.28
CA ARG A 63 2.34 -8.25 -11.50
C ARG A 63 1.42 -7.04 -11.68
N ILE A 64 0.98 -6.78 -12.90
CA ILE A 64 -0.03 -5.75 -13.20
C ILE A 64 -1.31 -6.04 -12.41
N ALA A 65 -1.81 -7.26 -12.43
CA ALA A 65 -3.02 -7.63 -11.69
C ALA A 65 -2.88 -7.39 -10.16
N GLN A 66 -1.71 -7.71 -9.59
CA GLN A 66 -1.42 -7.44 -8.17
C GLN A 66 -1.39 -5.93 -7.86
N LEU A 67 -0.78 -5.13 -8.75
CA LEU A 67 -0.74 -3.68 -8.62
C LEU A 67 -2.13 -3.05 -8.76
N GLU A 68 -2.96 -3.53 -9.69
CA GLU A 68 -4.34 -3.07 -9.87
C GLU A 68 -5.22 -3.37 -8.65
N SER A 69 -5.09 -4.58 -8.09
CA SER A 69 -5.77 -4.97 -6.85
C SER A 69 -5.35 -4.07 -5.69
N SER A 70 -4.05 -3.78 -5.57
CA SER A 70 -3.54 -2.86 -4.55
C SER A 70 -4.05 -1.43 -4.75
N ALA A 71 -4.01 -0.93 -5.98
CA ALA A 71 -4.54 0.39 -6.31
C ALA A 71 -6.05 0.49 -6.04
N ALA A 72 -6.83 -0.58 -6.24
CA ALA A 72 -8.25 -0.63 -5.89
C ALA A 72 -8.46 -0.46 -4.38
N ARG A 73 -7.73 -1.22 -3.56
CA ARG A 73 -7.78 -1.08 -2.09
C ARG A 73 -7.44 0.34 -1.62
N TYR A 74 -6.41 0.96 -2.21
CA TYR A 74 -6.07 2.34 -1.91
C TYR A 74 -7.16 3.33 -2.36
N ARG A 75 -7.83 3.12 -3.50
CA ARG A 75 -8.97 3.98 -3.88
C ARG A 75 -10.13 3.89 -2.87
N ASP A 76 -10.43 2.70 -2.39
CA ASP A 76 -11.51 2.50 -1.41
C ASP A 76 -11.16 3.09 -0.04
N LEU A 77 -9.90 2.98 0.37
CA LEU A 77 -9.40 3.61 1.60
C LEU A 77 -9.40 5.15 1.48
N ALA A 78 -9.06 5.70 0.31
CA ALA A 78 -9.11 7.15 0.07
C ALA A 78 -10.53 7.70 0.29
N ARG A 79 -11.54 7.02 -0.28
CA ARG A 79 -12.95 7.39 -0.09
C ARG A 79 -13.38 7.33 1.38
N THR A 80 -12.93 6.31 2.10
CA THR A 80 -13.22 6.18 3.54
C THR A 80 -12.56 7.31 4.34
N ASN A 81 -11.32 7.64 4.03
CA ASN A 81 -10.58 8.74 4.67
C ASN A 81 -11.22 10.10 4.38
N GLU A 82 -11.66 10.37 3.15
CA GLU A 82 -12.41 11.59 2.81
C GLU A 82 -13.72 11.71 3.59
N ALA A 83 -14.46 10.60 3.72
CA ALA A 83 -15.70 10.58 4.49
C ALA A 83 -15.45 10.85 5.98
N PHE A 84 -14.38 10.27 6.53
CA PHE A 84 -13.95 10.53 7.91
C PHE A 84 -13.54 11.99 8.11
N ALA A 85 -12.67 12.52 7.24
CA ALA A 85 -12.19 13.89 7.30
C ALA A 85 -13.34 14.92 7.18
N ARG A 86 -14.34 14.64 6.34
CA ARG A 86 -15.56 15.46 6.26
C ARG A 86 -16.36 15.44 7.57
N ARG A 87 -16.39 14.31 8.27
CA ARG A 87 -17.20 14.13 9.48
C ARG A 87 -16.55 14.66 10.75
N PHE A 88 -15.23 14.49 10.85
CA PHE A 88 -14.47 14.71 12.09
C PHE A 88 -13.30 15.69 11.91
N GLY A 89 -13.11 16.26 10.73
CA GLY A 89 -11.95 17.06 10.38
C GLY A 89 -10.71 16.19 10.05
N PRO A 90 -9.68 16.78 9.42
CA PRO A 90 -8.52 16.04 8.90
C PRO A 90 -7.69 15.31 9.96
N ASN A 91 -7.83 15.66 11.25
CA ASN A 91 -7.13 15.03 12.37
C ASN A 91 -8.09 14.43 13.42
N GLY A 92 -9.38 14.31 13.12
CA GLY A 92 -10.39 13.92 14.12
C GLY A 92 -10.65 15.00 15.21
N LEU A 93 -10.10 16.21 15.02
CA LEU A 93 -10.13 17.32 15.97
C LEU A 93 -11.11 18.42 15.59
N ALA A 94 -12.11 18.15 14.74
CA ALA A 94 -13.17 19.12 14.49
C ALA A 94 -13.76 19.58 15.84
N PRO A 95 -13.96 20.90 16.05
CA PRO A 95 -14.49 21.41 17.31
C PRO A 95 -15.85 20.76 17.61
N PRO A 96 -16.17 20.49 18.88
CA PRO A 96 -17.34 19.72 19.30
C PRO A 96 -18.68 20.31 18.81
N ASP A 97 -18.69 21.58 18.41
CA ASP A 97 -19.89 22.30 17.96
C ASP A 97 -20.19 22.17 16.46
N ALA A 98 -19.33 21.51 15.67
CA ALA A 98 -19.62 21.21 14.28
C ALA A 98 -20.41 19.88 14.17
N ASP A 99 -21.68 19.92 14.52
CA ASP A 99 -22.68 18.90 14.13
C ASP A 99 -22.29 17.44 14.51
N ALA A 100 -21.61 17.23 15.63
CA ALA A 100 -21.30 15.88 16.13
C ALA A 100 -22.61 15.13 16.48
N PRO A 101 -22.73 13.83 16.15
CA PRO A 101 -23.98 13.11 16.37
C PRO A 101 -24.14 12.92 17.88
N ARG A 102 -25.26 13.43 18.43
CA ARG A 102 -25.61 13.19 19.82
C ARG A 102 -26.13 11.75 19.91
N TRP A 103 -25.34 10.87 20.51
CA TRP A 103 -25.80 9.53 20.86
C TRP A 103 -26.80 9.69 22.02
N THR A 104 -28.08 9.49 21.71
CA THR A 104 -29.19 9.39 22.68
C THR A 104 -29.47 7.94 23.01
#